data_AF-A0A949J6K8-F1
#
_entry.id   AF-A0A949J6K8-F1
#
_cell.length_a   1.000
_cell.length_b   1.000
_cell.length_c   1.000
_cell.angle_alpha   90.00
_cell.angle_beta   90.00
_cell.angle_gamma   90.00
#
_symmetry.space_group_name_H-M   'P 1'
#
loop_
_entity.id
_entity.type
_entity.pdbx_description
1 polymer ?
#
loop_
_entity_poly.entity_id
_entity_poly.type
_entity_poly.pdbx_seq_one_letter_code
_entity_poly.pdbx_strand_id
1 'polypeptide(L)'
;MELNEVSEFVIKTYSLSDISKKHPSITTIKQFDEFTLQKKINLLDTLKEKTSYQNDAIGLGDAFQRAMNEMYNGNGEIAIIIERRILTLDKNVQKKAIQEPL
;
A
#
# COMPACT_ATOMS: atom_id res chain seq x y z
N MET A 1 -25.59 -18.82 -5.28
CA MET A 1 -24.59 -17.91 -4.68
C MET A 1 -23.95 -17.15 -5.83
N GLU A 2 -23.81 -15.83 -5.73
CA GLU A 2 -23.21 -14.98 -6.77
C GLU A 2 -21.78 -14.66 -6.36
N LEU A 3 -20.85 -14.75 -7.30
CA LEU A 3 -19.45 -14.36 -7.12
C LEU A 3 -19.34 -12.85 -7.29
N ASN A 4 -18.81 -12.17 -6.29
CA ASN A 4 -18.61 -10.73 -6.28
C ASN A 4 -17.11 -10.40 -6.28
N GLU A 5 -16.74 -9.30 -6.93
CA GLU A 5 -15.39 -8.73 -6.88
C GLU A 5 -15.43 -7.40 -6.14
N VAL A 6 -14.51 -7.20 -5.20
CA VAL A 6 -14.30 -5.92 -4.49
C VAL A 6 -12.83 -5.51 -4.54
N SER A 7 -12.58 -4.20 -4.60
CA SER A 7 -11.23 -3.63 -4.50
C SER A 7 -10.90 -3.32 -3.05
N GLU A 8 -9.79 -3.86 -2.55
CA GLU A 8 -9.22 -3.51 -1.25
C GLU A 8 -7.88 -2.81 -1.45
N PHE A 9 -7.69 -1.67 -0.80
CA PHE A 9 -6.41 -0.97 -0.82
C PHE A 9 -5.62 -1.24 0.45
N VAL A 10 -4.36 -1.58 0.26
CA VAL A 10 -3.36 -1.72 1.32
C VAL A 10 -2.27 -0.69 1.11
N ILE A 11 -2.00 0.10 2.14
CA ILE A 11 -0.98 1.14 2.16
C ILE A 11 0.04 0.74 3.21
N LYS A 12 1.31 0.64 2.80
CA LYS A 12 2.40 0.34 3.72
C LYS A 12 3.50 1.35 3.53
N THR A 13 4.08 1.79 4.64
CA THR A 13 5.23 2.69 4.62
C THR A 13 6.49 1.99 5.12
N TYR A 14 7.62 2.42 4.62
CA TYR A 14 8.93 1.85 4.93
C TYR A 14 9.92 2.97 5.15
N SER A 15 10.90 2.69 6.01
CA SER A 15 12.00 3.63 6.18
C SER A 15 13.14 3.37 5.21
N LEU A 16 13.67 4.44 4.60
CA LEU A 16 14.90 4.34 3.83
C LEU A 16 16.05 3.81 4.70
N SER A 17 16.11 4.18 5.98
CA SER A 17 17.12 3.66 6.90
C SER A 17 17.07 2.14 7.07
N ASP A 18 15.86 1.56 7.09
CA ASP A 18 15.67 0.12 7.21
C ASP A 18 15.96 -0.60 5.89
N ILE A 19 15.66 0.04 4.75
CA ILE A 19 16.09 -0.39 3.42
C ILE A 19 17.62 -0.43 3.34
N SER A 20 18.32 0.65 3.72
CA SER A 20 19.78 0.74 3.67
C SER A 20 20.47 -0.32 4.53
N LYS A 21 19.87 -0.70 5.67
CA LYS A 21 20.43 -1.76 6.53
C LYS A 21 20.39 -3.14 5.86
N LYS A 22 19.31 -3.44 5.13
CA LYS A 22 19.19 -4.72 4.40
C LYS A 22 19.88 -4.70 3.04
N HIS A 23 19.91 -3.54 2.40
CA HIS A 23 20.48 -3.33 1.08
C HIS A 23 21.41 -2.11 1.11
N PRO A 24 22.66 -2.27 1.55
CA PRO A 24 23.62 -1.17 1.72
C PRO A 24 23.92 -0.37 0.45
N SER A 25 23.61 -0.91 -0.73
CA SER A 25 23.73 -0.20 -2.00
C SER A 25 22.66 0.90 -2.21
N ILE A 26 21.60 0.89 -1.40
CA ILE A 26 20.51 1.86 -1.47
C ILE A 26 20.63 2.75 -0.25
N THR A 27 21.17 3.94 -0.41
CA THR A 27 21.30 4.94 0.67
C THR A 27 20.47 6.20 0.42
N THR A 28 19.85 6.30 -0.75
CA THR A 28 19.02 7.43 -1.19
C THR A 28 17.73 6.96 -1.85
N ILE A 29 16.69 7.79 -1.81
CA ILE A 29 15.41 7.53 -2.50
C ILE A 29 15.65 7.38 -4.02
N LYS A 30 16.55 8.18 -4.60
CA LYS A 30 16.86 8.11 -6.04
C LYS A 30 17.39 6.74 -6.46
N GLN A 31 18.30 6.14 -5.69
CA GLN A 31 18.80 4.79 -5.95
C GLN A 31 17.72 3.72 -5.81
N PHE A 32 16.82 3.89 -4.84
CA PHE A 32 15.64 3.04 -4.74
C PHE A 32 14.76 3.18 -5.99
N ASP A 33 14.58 4.41 -6.50
CA ASP A 33 13.71 4.69 -7.63
C ASP A 33 14.18 4.09 -8.95
N GLU A 34 15.49 3.92 -9.13
CA GLU A 34 16.11 3.27 -10.28
C GLU A 34 15.77 1.77 -10.39
N PHE A 35 15.23 1.16 -9.34
CA PHE A 35 14.86 -0.25 -9.38
C PHE A 35 13.56 -0.48 -10.15
N THR A 36 13.47 -1.64 -10.80
CA THR A 36 12.21 -2.10 -11.41
C THR A 36 11.15 -2.32 -10.32
N LEU A 37 9.87 -2.18 -10.68
CA LEU A 37 8.76 -2.37 -9.74
C LEU A 37 8.82 -3.73 -9.02
N GLN A 38 9.10 -4.81 -9.74
CA GLN A 38 9.23 -6.14 -9.15
C GLN A 38 10.35 -6.21 -8.10
N LYS A 39 11.51 -5.59 -8.38
CA LYS A 39 12.61 -5.52 -7.41
C LYS A 39 12.23 -4.70 -6.19
N LYS A 40 11.52 -3.58 -6.38
CA LYS A 40 11.00 -2.76 -5.27
C LYS A 40 10.05 -3.57 -4.38
N ILE A 41 9.06 -4.24 -4.96
CA ILE A 41 8.09 -5.06 -4.21
C ILE A 41 8.80 -6.16 -3.43
N ASN A 42 9.63 -6.95 -4.10
CA ASN A 42 10.35 -8.06 -3.45
C ASN A 42 11.22 -7.56 -2.29
N LEU A 43 11.88 -6.41 -2.46
CA LEU A 43 12.71 -5.81 -1.41
C LEU A 43 11.84 -5.39 -0.21
N LEU A 44 10.75 -4.67 -0.48
CA LEU A 44 9.83 -4.17 0.55
C LEU A 44 9.14 -5.30 1.31
N ASP A 45 8.80 -6.42 0.65
CA ASP A 45 8.20 -7.59 1.30
C ASP A 45 9.12 -8.26 2.33
N THR A 46 10.43 -8.06 2.24
CA THR A 46 11.37 -8.56 3.26
C THR A 46 11.53 -7.64 4.45
N LEU A 47 10.98 -6.42 4.39
CA LEU A 47 11.17 -5.38 5.39
C LEU A 47 9.97 -5.30 6.32
N LYS A 48 10.24 -4.84 7.55
CA LYS A 48 9.17 -4.50 8.48
C LYS A 48 8.59 -3.14 8.08
N GLU A 49 7.30 -3.12 7.81
CA GLU A 49 6.52 -1.89 7.59
C GLU A 49 6.50 -1.03 8.87
N LYS A 50 6.56 0.30 8.68
CA LYS A 50 6.46 1.28 9.76
C LYS A 50 5.01 1.53 10.13
N THR A 51 4.18 1.81 9.14
CA THR A 51 2.72 1.83 9.26
C THR A 51 2.08 0.99 8.16
N SER A 52 0.90 0.48 8.45
CA SER A 52 0.12 -0.40 7.58
C SER A 52 -1.35 -0.06 7.74
N TYR A 53 -2.03 0.11 6.61
CA TYR A 53 -3.45 0.43 6.56
C TYR A 53 -4.12 -0.40 5.47
N GLN A 54 -5.28 -0.98 5.76
CA GLN A 54 -6.03 -1.82 4.85
C GLN A 54 -7.50 -1.40 4.93
N ASN A 55 -8.11 -1.08 3.79
CA ASN A 55 -9.52 -0.72 3.71
C ASN A 55 -10.10 -1.01 2.31
N ASP A 56 -11.29 -1.60 2.28
CA ASP A 56 -12.07 -1.98 1.10
C ASP A 56 -13.14 -0.96 0.70
N ALA A 57 -13.27 0.13 1.46
CA ALA A 57 -14.24 1.20 1.23
C ALA A 57 -13.63 2.51 0.69
N ILE A 58 -12.33 2.55 0.40
CA ILE A 58 -11.65 3.76 -0.08
C ILE A 58 -11.23 3.64 -1.54
N GLY A 59 -11.16 4.77 -2.24
CA GLY A 59 -10.63 4.83 -3.60
C GLY A 59 -9.10 4.97 -3.65
N LEU A 60 -8.53 4.86 -4.86
CA LEU A 60 -7.10 5.11 -5.09
C LEU A 60 -6.68 6.54 -4.69
N GLY A 61 -7.56 7.53 -4.89
CA GLY A 61 -7.31 8.92 -4.49
C GLY A 61 -7.13 9.07 -2.98
N ASP A 62 -8.02 8.48 -2.18
CA ASP A 62 -7.93 8.46 -0.72
C ASP A 62 -6.69 7.70 -0.25
N ALA A 63 -6.40 6.56 -0.89
CA ALA A 63 -5.21 5.78 -0.58
C ALA A 63 -3.92 6.57 -0.84
N PHE A 64 -3.88 7.34 -1.93
CA PHE A 64 -2.76 8.22 -2.25
C PHE A 64 -2.62 9.35 -1.24
N GLN A 65 -3.71 10.06 -0.92
CA GLN A 65 -3.69 11.13 0.09
C GLN A 65 -3.20 10.60 1.45
N ARG A 66 -3.67 9.42 1.85
CA ARG A 66 -3.24 8.78 3.10
C ARG A 66 -1.76 8.41 3.07
N ALA A 67 -1.27 7.81 1.99
CA ALA A 67 0.15 7.50 1.83
C ALA A 67 1.03 8.76 1.94
N MET A 68 0.64 9.85 1.27
CA MET A 68 1.35 11.13 1.35
C MET A 68 1.36 11.69 2.78
N ASN A 69 0.22 11.67 3.47
CA ASN A 69 0.13 12.15 4.86
C ASN A 69 1.04 11.34 5.80
N GLU A 70 1.07 10.02 5.67
CA GLU A 70 1.97 9.17 6.47
C GLU A 70 3.44 9.49 6.21
N MET A 71 3.81 9.72 4.94
CA MET A 71 5.17 10.11 4.56
C MET A 71 5.55 11.49 5.13
N TYR A 72 4.66 12.49 5.05
CA TYR A 72 4.89 13.82 5.62
C TYR A 72 4.94 13.83 7.16
N ASN A 73 4.22 12.92 7.81
CA ASN A 73 4.24 12.77 9.27
C ASN A 73 5.48 12.03 9.79
N GLY A 74 6.41 11.63 8.91
CA GLY A 74 7.64 10.94 9.29
C GLY A 74 7.46 9.45 9.61
N ASN A 75 6.32 8.85 9.24
CA ASN A 75 6.08 7.42 9.42
C ASN A 75 6.74 6.54 8.35
N GLY A 76 7.57 7.13 7.49
CA GLY A 76 8.36 6.43 6.47
C GLY A 76 8.64 7.34 5.29
N GLU A 77 9.71 7.06 4.55
CA GLU A 77 10.10 7.83 3.37
C GLU A 77 9.58 7.22 2.06
N ILE A 78 9.10 5.98 2.11
CA ILE A 78 8.61 5.24 0.94
C ILE A 78 7.27 4.61 1.29
N ALA A 79 6.27 4.83 0.46
CA ALA A 79 4.97 4.16 0.56
C ALA A 79 4.73 3.25 -0.65
N ILE A 80 4.12 2.10 -0.40
CA ILE A 80 3.53 1.25 -1.44
C ILE A 80 2.02 1.24 -1.26
N ILE A 81 1.31 1.42 -2.36
CA ILE A 81 -0.14 1.27 -2.44
C ILE A 81 -0.40 0.03 -3.28
N ILE A 82 -1.14 -0.92 -2.70
CA ILE A 82 -1.48 -2.19 -3.34
C ILE A 82 -2.99 -2.25 -3.45
N GLU A 83 -3.49 -2.29 -4.67
CA GLU A 83 -4.88 -2.65 -4.93
C GLU A 83 -5.00 -4.18 -5.03
N ARG A 84 -5.83 -4.77 -4.19
CA ARG A 84 -6.15 -6.19 -4.19
C ARG A 84 -7.57 -6.37 -4.68
N ARG A 85 -7.76 -7.22 -5.69
CA ARG A 85 -9.09 -7.69 -6.11
C ARG A 85 -9.46 -8.91 -5.30
N ILE A 86 -10.50 -8.80 -4.48
CA ILE A 86 -10.99 -9.89 -3.62
C ILE A 86 -12.26 -10.45 -4.23
N LEU A 87 -12.23 -11.74 -4.52
CA LEU A 87 -13.39 -12.50 -4.95
C LEU A 87 -14.09 -13.08 -3.71
N THR A 88 -15.35 -12.71 -3.49
CA THR A 88 -16.13 -13.14 -2.33
C THR A 88 -17.53 -13.60 -2.71
N LEU A 89 -18.06 -14.56 -1.96
CA LEU A 89 -19.46 -15.00 -2.03
C LEU A 89 -20.34 -14.27 -1.00
N ASP A 90 -19.75 -13.43 -0.15
CA ASP A 90 -20.46 -12.66 0.88
C ASP A 90 -21.07 -11.38 0.28
N LYS A 91 -22.40 -11.28 0.35
CA LYS A 91 -23.18 -10.14 -0.16
C LYS A 91 -23.03 -8.87 0.70
N ASN A 92 -22.56 -8.98 1.95
CA ASN A 92 -22.43 -7.82 2.85
C ASN A 92 -21.19 -6.97 2.53
N VAL A 93 -20.14 -7.57 1.96
CA VAL A 93 -18.89 -6.88 1.60
C VAL A 93 -19.12 -5.91 0.44
N GLN A 94 -20.04 -6.24 -0.47
CA GLN A 94 -20.36 -5.42 -1.65
C GLN A 94 -21.02 -4.07 -1.30
N LYS A 95 -21.80 -4.00 -0.21
CA LYS A 95 -22.49 -2.76 0.17
C LYS A 95 -21.52 -1.65 0.61
N LYS A 96 -20.38 -2.00 1.21
CA LYS A 96 -19.40 -1.01 1.70
C LYS A 96 -18.56 -0.38 0.59
N ALA A 97 -18.31 -1.12 -0.50
CA ALA A 97 -17.52 -0.62 -1.63
C ALA A 97 -18.34 0.23 -2.63
N ILE A 98 -19.68 0.16 -2.60
CA ILE A 98 -20.56 0.77 -3.62
C ILE A 98 -21.53 1.81 -3.00
N GLN A 99 -21.64 1.93 -1.67
CA GLN A 99 -22.53 2.92 -1.04
C GLN A 99 -21.84 3.73 0.05
N GLU A 100 -21.34 4.91 -0.33
CA GLU A 100 -21.74 6.17 0.31
C GLU A 100 -21.84 7.26 -0.78
N PRO A 101 -23.03 7.48 -1.39
CA PRO A 101 -23.37 8.82 -1.82
C PRO A 101 -23.64 9.66 -0.57
N LEU A 102 -22.95 10.81 -0.45
CA LEU A 102 -23.28 11.91 0.45
C LEU A 102 -24.77 12.29 0.35
#